data_AF-A0A8I1FWQ7-F1
#
_entry.id   AF-A0A8I1FWQ7-F1
#
_cell.length_a   1.000
_cell.length_b   1.000
_cell.length_c   1.000
_cell.angle_alpha   90.00
_cell.angle_beta   90.00
_cell.angle_gamma   90.00
#
_symmetry.space_group_name_H-M   'P 1'
#
loop_
_entity.id
_entity.type
_entity.pdbx_description
1 polymer ?
#
loop_
_entity_poly.entity_id
_entity_poly.type
_entity_poly.pdbx_seq_one_letter_code
_entity_poly.pdbx_strand_id
1 'polypeptide(L)' 'MMWSITSALICGSVLGLWFPTTRWMAITSAAALCFFYPWLGVVLVTIVSWSFYYFRVRK' A
#
# COMPACT_ATOMS: atom_id res chain seq x y z
N MET A 1 -6.47 -18.91 5.62
CA MET A 1 -5.18 -18.30 6.00
C MET A 1 -4.66 -17.30 4.97
N MET A 2 -4.49 -17.69 3.70
CA MET A 2 -3.93 -16.85 2.63
C MET A 2 -4.65 -15.50 2.43
N TRP A 3 -5.99 -15.51 2.51
CA TRP A 3 -6.85 -14.32 2.34
C TRP A 3 -6.74 -13.31 3.50
N SER A 4 -6.52 -13.79 4.72
CA SER A 4 -6.38 -12.94 5.90
C SER A 4 -5.07 -12.14 5.83
N ILE A 5 -3.99 -12.77 5.38
CA ILE A 5 -2.68 -12.12 5.24
C ILE A 5 -2.73 -11.03 4.16
N THR A 6 -3.34 -11.32 3.01
CA THR A 6 -3.52 -10.33 1.94
C THR A 6 -4.36 -9.14 2.39
N SER A 7 -5.46 -9.36 3.12
CA SER A 7 -6.26 -8.25 3.69
C SER A 7 -5.48 -7.39 4.69
N ALA A 8 -4.65 -8.00 5.55
CA ALA A 8 -3.84 -7.27 6.52
C ALA A 8 -2.76 -6.41 5.83
N LEU A 9 -2.15 -6.94 4.78
CA LEU A 9 -1.15 -6.22 3.99
C LEU A 9 -1.77 -5.04 3.23
N ILE A 10 -2.96 -5.21 2.65
CA ILE A 10 -3.69 -4.10 1.99
C ILE A 10 -4.04 -3.03 3.02
N CYS A 11 -4.54 -3.42 4.19
CA CYS A 11 -4.92 -2.48 5.24
C CYS A 11 -3.70 -1.69 5.76
N GLY A 12 -2.57 -2.37 5.97
CA GLY A 12 -1.30 -1.72 6.34
C GLY A 12 -0.77 -0.75 5.29
N SER A 13 -0.96 -1.08 4.01
CA SER A 13 -0.59 -0.21 2.88
C SER A 13 -1.42 1.08 2.84
N VAL A 14 -2.74 0.95 3.04
CA VAL A 14 -3.69 2.08 3.04
C VAL A 14 -3.49 2.96 4.28
N LEU A 15 -3.32 2.38 5.46
CA LEU A 15 -3.06 3.13 6.69
C LEU A 15 -1.72 3.87 6.62
N GLY A 16 -0.68 3.23 6.07
CA GLY A 16 0.64 3.85 5.89
C GLY A 16 0.69 4.98 4.86
N LEU A 17 -0.30 5.07 3.97
CA LEU A 17 -0.51 6.21 3.08
C LEU A 17 -1.08 7.43 3.81
N TRP A 18 -1.98 7.21 4.77
CA TRP A 18 -2.71 8.28 5.44
C TRP A 18 -1.93 8.91 6.60
N PHE A 19 -1.16 8.10 7.34
CA PHE A 19 -0.35 8.59 8.44
C PHE A 19 1.15 8.61 8.06
N PRO A 20 1.81 9.79 8.09
CA PRO A 20 3.22 9.90 7.73
C PRO A 20 4.14 9.07 8.65
N THR A 21 3.74 8.88 9.91
CA THR A 21 4.47 8.08 10.91
C THR A 21 4.51 6.59 10.57
N THR A 22 3.52 6.07 9.85
CA THR A 22 3.42 4.63 9.48
C THR A 22 3.88 4.34 8.05
N ARG A 23 4.57 5.27 7.40
CA ARG A 23 5.09 5.08 6.02
C ARG A 23 6.00 3.87 5.88
N TRP A 24 6.83 3.59 6.89
CA TRP A 24 7.69 2.42 6.91
C TRP A 24 6.90 1.10 6.89
N MET A 25 5.77 1.05 7.60
CA MET A 25 4.86 -0.11 7.56
C MET A 25 4.17 -0.25 6.20
N ALA A 26 3.81 0.84 5.53
CA ALA A 26 3.26 0.79 4.17
C ALA A 26 4.25 0.19 3.16
N ILE A 27 5.52 0.59 3.22
CA ILE A 27 6.54 0.10 2.29
C ILE A 27 6.78 -1.40 2.48
N THR A 28 6.89 -1.86 3.73
CA THR A 28 7.12 -3.28 4.02
C THR A 28 5.93 -4.15 3.66
N SER A 29 4.69 -3.68 3.91
CA SER A 29 3.48 -4.42 3.55
C SER A 29 3.23 -4.44 2.04
N ALA A 30 3.51 -3.34 1.32
CA ALA A 30 3.47 -3.32 -0.15
C ALA A 30 4.53 -4.23 -0.78
N ALA A 31 5.76 -4.23 -0.25
CA ALA A 31 6.83 -5.12 -0.70
C ALA A 31 6.47 -6.59 -0.51
N ALA A 32 5.92 -6.94 0.66
CA ALA A 32 5.42 -8.30 0.92
C ALA A 32 4.28 -8.68 -0.05
N LEU A 33 3.36 -7.76 -0.36
CA LEU A 33 2.30 -7.98 -1.34
C LEU A 33 2.84 -8.22 -2.75
N CYS A 34 3.84 -7.46 -3.20
CA CYS A 34 4.50 -7.68 -4.49
C CYS A 34 5.18 -9.05 -4.58
N PHE A 35 5.80 -9.54 -3.50
CA PHE A 35 6.45 -10.85 -3.47
C PHE A 35 5.46 -12.01 -3.57
N PHE A 36 4.32 -11.93 -2.89
CA PHE A 36 3.32 -12.99 -2.91
C PHE A 36 2.38 -12.92 -4.12
N TYR A 37 1.99 -11.72 -4.53
CA TYR A 37 0.99 -11.49 -5.57
C TYR A 37 1.39 -10.27 -6.43
N PRO A 38 2.30 -10.46 -7.41
CA PRO A 38 2.83 -9.35 -8.21
C PRO A 38 1.72 -8.56 -8.92
N TRP A 39 0.66 -9.22 -9.37
CA TRP A 39 -0.51 -8.59 -9.98
C TRP A 39 -1.23 -7.61 -9.04
N LEU A 40 -1.40 -7.97 -7.76
CA LEU A 40 -2.01 -7.09 -6.76
C LEU A 40 -1.07 -5.94 -6.36
N GLY A 41 0.24 -6.19 -6.36
CA GLY A 41 1.26 -5.18 -6.12
C GLY A 41 1.19 -4.03 -7.13
N VAL A 42 1.05 -4.34 -8.43
CA VAL A 42 0.93 -3.32 -9.49
C VAL A 42 -0.30 -2.42 -9.30
N VAL A 43 -1.45 -3.02 -8.96
CA VAL A 43 -2.68 -2.28 -8.68
C VAL A 43 -2.53 -1.38 -7.45
N LEU A 44 -1.88 -1.87 -6.40
CA LEU A 44 -1.63 -1.08 -5.19
C LEU A 44 -0.67 0.09 -5.46
N VAL A 45 0.44 -0.15 -6.16
CA VAL A 45 1.42 0.90 -6.48
C VAL A 45 0.79 2.00 -7.32
N THR A 46 -0.02 1.64 -8.32
CA THR A 46 -0.73 2.65 -9.15
C THR A 46 -1.72 3.49 -8.33
N ILE A 47 -2.51 2.87 -7.45
CA ILE A 47 -3.45 3.59 -6.56
C ILE A 47 -2.70 4.48 -5.55
N VAL A 48 -1.58 3.99 -4.99
CA VAL A 48 -0.71 4.71 -4.06
C VAL A 48 -0.11 5.93 -4.75
N SER A 49 0.50 5.75 -5.93
CA SER A 49 1.08 6.82 -6.73
C SER A 49 0.02 7.86 -7.12
N TRP A 50 -1.17 7.42 -7.54
CA TRP A 50 -2.29 8.31 -7.85
C TRP A 50 -2.73 9.11 -6.62
N SER A 51 -2.93 8.46 -5.47
CA SER A 51 -3.32 9.14 -4.22
C SER A 51 -2.26 10.13 -3.78
N PHE A 52 -0.97 9.79 -3.89
CA PHE A 52 0.12 10.71 -3.58
C PHE A 52 0.12 11.92 -4.51
N TYR A 53 -0.13 11.71 -5.80
CA TYR A 53 -0.24 12.79 -6.76
C TYR A 53 -1.44 13.69 -6.42
N TYR A 54 -2.62 13.10 -6.20
CA TYR A 54 -3.84 13.85 -5.91
C TYR A 54 -3.76 14.64 -4.59
N PHE A 55 -3.28 14.04 -3.50
CA PHE A 55 -3.20 14.70 -2.19
C PHE A 55 -2.06 15.70 -2.08
N ARG A 56 -0.95 15.52 -2.82
CA ARG A 56 0.22 16.40 -2.72
C ARG A 56 0.24 17.52 -3.75
N VAL A 57 -0.38 17.34 -4.92
CA VAL A 57 -0.53 18.40 -5.94
C VAL A 57 -1.64 19.39 -5.58
N ARG A 58 -2.55 19.00 -4.68
CA ARG A 58 -3.65 19.86 -4.18
C ARG A 58 -3.29 20.65 -2.91
N LYS A 59 -2.02 20.67 -2.51
CA LYS A 59 -1.51 21.56 -1.45
C LYS A 59 -0.98 22.85 -2.04
#